data_AF-A0A673SUT4-F1
#
_entry.id   AF-A0A673SUT4-F1
#
_cell.length_a   1.000
_cell.length_b   1.000
_cell.length_c   1.000
_cell.angle_alpha   90.00
_cell.angle_beta   90.00
_cell.angle_gamma   90.00
#
_symmetry.space_group_name_H-M   'P 1'
#
loop_
_entity.id
_entity.type
_entity.pdbx_description
1 polymer ?
#
loop_
_entity_poly.entity_id
_entity_poly.type
_entity_poly.pdbx_seq_one_letter_code
_entity_poly.pdbx_strand_id
1 'polypeptide(L)'
;MKMPTFHKGNSKSLCRKSISAVINDAAVLSRIGSELRCQCIKTHSTPFHPKFIKELTVIDSGPHCENSEIIVKLTNGKEVCLDPKEKWVQKVVEIFLKRAEKQNS
;
A
#
# COMPACT_ATOMS: atom_id res chain seq x y z
N MET A 1 -8.06 54.71 -18.77
CA MET A 1 -8.20 55.04 -17.34
C MET A 1 -7.68 53.88 -16.51
N LYS A 2 -6.52 54.11 -15.88
CA LYS A 2 -5.88 53.24 -14.90
C LYS A 2 -6.36 53.78 -13.55
N MET A 3 -7.11 53.00 -12.79
CA MET A 3 -7.43 53.36 -11.40
C MET A 3 -6.32 52.91 -10.45
N PRO A 4 -6.11 53.64 -9.34
CA PRO A 4 -4.97 53.46 -8.46
C PRO A 4 -5.24 52.42 -7.38
N THR A 5 -4.17 51.75 -6.98
CA THR A 5 -4.13 50.69 -5.99
C THR A 5 -4.12 51.26 -4.57
N PHE A 6 -5.03 50.74 -3.73
CA PHE A 6 -5.09 51.04 -2.31
C PHE A 6 -3.93 50.36 -1.55
N HIS A 7 -3.19 51.16 -0.80
CA HIS A 7 -2.12 50.75 0.10
C HIS A 7 -2.68 49.94 1.28
N LYS A 8 -2.02 48.82 1.61
CA LYS A 8 -2.26 48.09 2.86
C LYS A 8 -0.98 48.10 3.70
N GLY A 9 -1.07 48.71 4.88
CA GLY A 9 -0.01 48.76 5.89
C GLY A 9 0.24 47.40 6.54
N ASN A 10 1.50 47.19 6.92
CA ASN A 10 2.06 45.95 7.44
C ASN A 10 1.63 45.66 8.88
N SER A 11 1.23 44.42 9.16
CA SER A 11 1.35 43.83 10.50
C SER A 11 2.00 42.45 10.37
N LYS A 12 3.26 42.42 10.81
CA LYS A 12 4.14 41.28 11.12
C LYS A 12 4.65 40.46 9.93
N SER A 13 5.79 40.95 9.45
CA SER A 13 6.70 40.40 8.45
C SER A 13 7.45 39.17 8.96
N LEU A 14 7.27 38.03 8.28
CA LEU A 14 8.37 37.23 7.72
C LEU A 14 7.79 36.20 6.74
N CYS A 15 7.66 36.58 5.47
CA CYS A 15 7.38 35.65 4.38
C CYS A 15 8.32 35.93 3.21
N ARG A 16 9.53 35.35 3.28
CA ARG A 16 10.35 34.92 2.13
C ARG A 16 11.73 34.44 2.59
N LYS A 17 11.96 33.14 2.47
CA LYS A 17 13.13 32.65 1.75
C LYS A 17 12.59 31.75 0.65
N SER A 18 12.85 32.16 -0.59
CA SER A 18 12.46 31.47 -1.81
C SER A 18 12.98 30.04 -1.76
N ILE A 19 12.11 29.05 -1.63
CA ILE A 19 12.35 27.81 -2.35
C ILE A 19 11.83 28.13 -3.74
N SER A 20 12.74 28.39 -4.67
CA SER A 20 12.41 28.43 -6.08
C SER A 20 11.66 27.14 -6.38
N ALA A 21 10.36 27.21 -6.66
CA ALA A 21 9.71 26.14 -7.38
C ALA A 21 10.24 26.22 -8.81
N VAL A 22 11.48 25.78 -8.99
CA VAL A 22 11.90 25.30 -10.30
C VAL A 22 11.07 24.04 -10.45
N ILE A 23 9.94 24.17 -11.15
CA ILE A 23 9.37 23.06 -11.89
C ILE A 23 10.44 22.68 -12.91
N ASN A 24 11.45 21.94 -12.43
CA ASN A 24 12.25 21.15 -13.31
C ASN A 24 11.27 20.07 -13.78
N ASP A 25 10.98 20.02 -15.08
CA ASP A 25 10.15 19.00 -15.72
C ASP A 25 10.78 17.58 -15.64
N ALA A 26 11.48 17.30 -14.54
CA ALA A 26 11.80 15.97 -14.02
C ALA A 26 10.86 15.56 -12.87
N ALA A 27 9.89 16.41 -12.46
CA ALA A 27 8.88 16.10 -11.43
C ALA A 27 7.57 15.50 -11.98
N VAL A 28 7.48 15.23 -13.28
CA VAL A 28 6.44 14.36 -13.87
C VAL A 28 7.11 13.33 -14.76
N LEU A 29 8.08 12.59 -14.21
CA LEU A 29 8.39 11.27 -14.74
C LEU A 29 7.30 10.31 -14.26
N SER A 30 6.22 10.34 -15.03
CA SER A 30 5.25 9.28 -15.19
C SER A 30 4.39 8.91 -13.97
N ARG A 31 3.32 9.67 -13.77
CA ARG A 31 2.05 9.15 -13.23
C ARG A 31 1.27 8.29 -14.26
N ILE A 32 1.98 7.71 -15.24
CA ILE A 32 1.45 6.86 -16.31
C ILE A 32 2.43 5.70 -16.53
N GLY A 33 2.60 4.85 -15.51
CA GLY A 33 3.58 3.75 -15.60
C GLY A 33 3.57 2.71 -14.48
N SER A 34 2.91 2.96 -13.34
CA SER A 34 2.46 1.84 -12.51
C SER A 34 1.15 1.36 -13.13
N GLU A 35 1.24 0.44 -14.07
CA GLU A 35 0.11 -0.47 -14.31
C GLU A 35 -0.44 -0.90 -12.94
N LEU A 36 -1.77 -0.96 -12.80
CA LEU A 36 -2.51 -1.31 -11.60
C LEU A 36 -2.15 -2.74 -11.17
N ARG A 37 -0.93 -2.92 -10.66
CA ARG A 37 -0.29 -4.21 -10.50
C ARG A 37 -0.47 -4.63 -9.06
N CYS A 38 -1.23 -5.71 -8.90
CA CYS A 38 -1.25 -6.54 -7.71
C CYS A 38 0.19 -6.90 -7.31
N GLN A 39 0.45 -7.04 -6.01
CA GLN A 39 1.77 -7.44 -5.51
C GLN A 39 2.11 -8.87 -5.96
N CYS A 40 1.08 -9.71 -6.07
CA CYS A 40 1.13 -11.08 -6.50
C CYS A 40 0.97 -11.20 -8.02
N ILE A 41 2.06 -11.53 -8.70
CA ILE A 41 2.05 -11.90 -10.12
C ILE A 41 1.63 -13.37 -10.30
N LYS A 42 1.97 -14.22 -9.33
CA LYS A 42 1.66 -15.65 -9.31
C LYS A 42 1.23 -16.08 -7.92
N THR A 43 0.26 -16.98 -7.86
CA THR A 43 -0.23 -17.59 -6.64
C THR A 43 0.27 -19.03 -6.50
N HIS A 44 0.33 -19.50 -5.26
CA HIS A 44 0.64 -20.87 -4.91
C HIS A 44 -0.63 -21.56 -4.42
N SER A 45 -1.05 -22.59 -5.15
CA SER A 45 -2.29 -23.32 -4.86
C SER A 45 -2.04 -24.68 -4.19
N THR A 46 -0.79 -25.16 -4.14
CA THR A 46 -0.45 -26.46 -3.53
C THR A 46 -0.49 -26.37 -1.99
N PRO A 47 -1.20 -27.27 -1.30
CA PRO A 47 -1.27 -27.24 0.16
C PRO A 47 0.08 -27.48 0.84
N PHE A 48 0.34 -26.76 1.92
CA PHE A 48 1.45 -27.06 2.84
C PHE A 48 1.03 -26.79 4.28
N HIS A 49 1.79 -27.38 5.23
CA HIS A 49 1.41 -27.32 6.64
C HIS A 49 1.50 -25.87 7.17
N PRO A 50 0.47 -25.35 7.88
CA PRO A 50 0.47 -23.98 8.40
C PRO A 50 1.59 -23.65 9.40
N LYS A 51 2.35 -24.66 9.84
CA LYS A 51 3.50 -24.50 10.75
C LYS A 51 4.67 -23.77 10.09
N PHE A 52 4.70 -23.77 8.76
CA PHE A 52 5.72 -23.07 8.00
C PHE A 52 5.39 -21.59 7.81
N ILE A 53 4.19 -21.14 8.15
CA ILE A 53 3.77 -19.74 8.03
C ILE A 53 4.16 -19.01 9.31
N LYS A 54 5.03 -18.02 9.19
CA LYS A 54 5.46 -17.13 10.26
C LYS A 54 4.51 -15.94 10.39
N GLU A 55 4.10 -15.38 9.26
CA GLU A 55 3.26 -14.18 9.18
C GLU A 55 2.28 -14.35 8.02
N LEU A 56 1.06 -13.82 8.20
CA LEU A 56 0.01 -13.82 7.18
C LEU A 56 -0.51 -12.39 7.05
N THR A 57 -0.49 -11.89 5.81
CA THR A 57 -0.98 -10.57 5.43
C THR A 57 -2.11 -10.75 4.43
N VAL A 58 -3.23 -10.11 4.69
CA VAL A 58 -4.35 -10.02 3.74
C VAL A 58 -4.39 -8.59 3.25
N ILE A 59 -4.42 -8.42 1.92
CA ILE A 59 -4.62 -7.14 1.27
C ILE A 59 -5.96 -7.22 0.57
N ASP A 60 -6.89 -6.36 0.97
CA ASP A 60 -8.19 -6.30 0.32
C ASP A 60 -8.07 -5.69 -1.08
N SER A 61 -9.05 -6.02 -1.92
CA SER A 61 -9.16 -5.42 -3.24
C SER A 61 -9.35 -3.91 -3.14
N GLY A 62 -8.77 -3.18 -4.10
CA GLY A 62 -8.74 -1.73 -4.10
C GLY A 62 -8.55 -1.13 -5.50
N PRO A 63 -8.50 0.20 -5.60
CA PRO A 63 -8.40 0.89 -6.89
C PRO A 63 -7.11 0.58 -7.67
N HIS A 64 -6.10 0.00 -7.00
CA HIS A 64 -4.80 -0.37 -7.58
C HIS A 64 -4.66 -1.86 -7.90
N CYS A 65 -5.53 -2.71 -7.35
CA CYS A 65 -5.59 -4.16 -7.63
C CYS A 65 -6.99 -4.65 -7.26
N GLU A 66 -7.73 -5.18 -8.24
CA GLU A 66 -9.11 -5.65 -8.03
C GLU A 66 -9.20 -6.98 -7.26
N ASN A 67 -8.07 -7.66 -7.07
CA ASN A 67 -8.00 -8.94 -6.39
C ASN A 67 -7.62 -8.76 -4.92
N SER A 68 -8.26 -9.50 -4.03
CA SER A 68 -7.72 -9.69 -2.68
C SER A 68 -6.48 -10.58 -2.74
N GLU A 69 -5.43 -10.20 -2.03
CA GLU A 69 -4.16 -10.91 -2.02
C GLU A 69 -3.90 -11.50 -0.64
N ILE A 70 -3.47 -12.76 -0.60
CA ILE A 70 -3.05 -13.44 0.63
C ILE A 70 -1.56 -13.69 0.51
N ILE A 71 -0.76 -12.95 1.27
CA ILE A 71 0.69 -13.06 1.27
C ILE A 71 1.11 -13.69 2.59
N VAL A 72 1.93 -14.74 2.51
CA VAL A 72 2.50 -15.38 3.69
C VAL A 72 4.00 -15.29 3.68
N LYS A 73 4.57 -14.96 4.85
CA LYS A 73 6.00 -15.09 5.10
C LYS A 73 6.25 -16.43 5.75
N LEU A 74 7.04 -17.26 5.10
CA LEU A 74 7.42 -18.56 5.61
C LEU A 74 8.51 -18.44 6.69
N THR A 75 8.68 -19.47 7.51
CA THR A 75 9.70 -19.52 8.57
C THR A 75 11.13 -19.43 8.03
N ASN A 76 11.36 -19.84 6.78
CA ASN A 76 12.62 -19.66 6.07
C ASN A 76 12.84 -18.24 5.50
N GLY A 77 11.91 -17.31 5.77
CA GLY A 77 11.97 -15.93 5.32
C GLY A 77 11.41 -15.66 3.92
N LYS A 78 11.04 -16.70 3.16
CA LYS A 78 10.46 -16.55 1.82
C LYS A 78 9.03 -16.04 1.90
N GLU A 79 8.68 -15.10 1.02
CA GLU A 79 7.31 -14.66 0.82
C GLU A 79 6.63 -15.43 -0.32
N VAL A 80 5.38 -15.81 -0.10
CA VAL A 80 4.58 -16.59 -1.04
C VAL A 80 3.17 -16.01 -1.09
N CYS A 81 2.70 -15.69 -2.29
CA CYS A 81 1.29 -15.39 -2.53
C CYS A 81 0.48 -16.68 -2.61
N LEU A 82 -0.62 -16.76 -1.88
CA LEU A 82 -1.54 -17.89 -1.89
C LEU A 82 -2.78 -17.57 -2.73
N ASP A 83 -3.36 -18.60 -3.34
CA ASP A 83 -4.60 -18.43 -4.12
C ASP A 83 -5.82 -18.37 -3.18
N PRO A 84 -6.56 -17.24 -3.09
CA PRO A 84 -7.72 -17.11 -2.22
C PRO A 84 -8.89 -18.04 -2.59
N LYS A 85 -8.89 -18.61 -3.80
CA LYS A 85 -9.93 -19.55 -4.27
C LYS A 85 -9.75 -20.95 -3.69
N GLU A 86 -8.57 -21.27 -3.16
CA GLU A 86 -8.28 -22.58 -2.61
C GLU A 86 -8.83 -22.76 -1.19
N LYS A 87 -9.58 -23.85 -0.96
CA LYS A 87 -10.22 -24.13 0.33
C LYS A 87 -9.24 -24.23 1.49
N TRP A 88 -8.02 -24.72 1.24
CA TRP A 88 -7.01 -24.84 2.29
C TRP A 88 -6.44 -23.47 2.69
N VAL A 89 -6.37 -22.52 1.76
CA VAL A 89 -5.93 -21.14 2.02
C VAL A 89 -6.94 -20.44 2.91
N GLN A 90 -8.24 -20.59 2.63
CA GLN A 90 -9.32 -20.05 3.47
C GLN A 90 -9.24 -20.57 4.92
N LYS A 91 -8.99 -21.88 5.08
CA LYS A 91 -8.79 -22.49 6.42
C LYS A 91 -7.56 -21.93 7.14
N VAL A 92 -6.47 -21.67 6.42
CA VAL A 92 -5.27 -21.05 7.01
C VAL A 92 -5.61 -19.66 7.53
N VAL A 93 -6.29 -18.82 6.75
CA VAL A 93 -6.70 -17.48 7.18
C VAL A 93 -7.54 -17.57 8.46
N GLU A 94 -8.55 -18.45 8.49
CA GLU A 94 -9.40 -18.65 9.67
C GLU A 94 -8.60 -19.06 10.93
N ILE A 95 -7.62 -19.96 10.79
CA ILE A 95 -6.74 -20.36 11.90
C ILE A 95 -5.95 -19.16 12.44
N PHE A 96 -5.44 -18.30 11.57
CA PHE A 96 -4.66 -17.12 11.97
C PHE A 96 -5.55 -16.07 12.65
N LEU A 97 -6.76 -15.80 12.13
CA LEU A 97 -7.73 -14.90 12.76
C LEU A 97 -8.09 -15.35 14.18
N LYS A 98 -8.44 -16.64 14.36
CA LYS A 98 -8.75 -17.20 15.69
C LYS A 98 -7.59 -17.13 16.67
N ARG A 99 -6.34 -17.19 16.19
CA ARG A 99 -5.14 -17.04 17.04
C ARG A 99 -4.94 -15.59 17.45
N ALA A 100 -5.17 -14.64 16.55
CA ALA A 100 -5.07 -13.22 16.85
C ALA A 100 -6.10 -12.78 17.90
N GLU A 101 -7.34 -13.27 17.81
CA GLU A 101 -8.39 -12.99 18.80
C GLU A 101 -8.01 -13.50 20.20
N LYS A 102 -7.46 -14.72 20.29
CA LYS A 102 -7.04 -15.31 21.57
C LYS A 102 -5.85 -14.60 22.23
N GLN A 103 -5.02 -13.90 21.45
CA GLN A 103 -3.88 -13.15 22.00
C GLN A 103 -4.28 -11.79 22.58
N ASN A 104 -5.50 -11.34 22.27
CA ASN A 104 -6.06 -10.07 22.75
C ASN A 104 -7.04 -10.25 23.92
N SER A 105 -7.06 -11.45 24.53
CA SER A 105 -7.88 -11.81 25.70
C SER A 105 -7.01 -12.40 26.80
#